data_AF-A0A8C5MMI1-F1
#
_entry.id   AF-A0A8C5MMI1-F1
#
_cell.length_a   1.000
_cell.length_b   1.000
_cell.length_c   1.000
_cell.angle_alpha   90.00
_cell.angle_beta   90.00
_cell.angle_gamma   90.00
#
_symmetry.space_group_name_H-M   'P 1'
#
loop_
_entity.id
_entity.type
_entity.pdbx_description
1 polymer ?
#
loop_
_entity_poly.entity_id
_entity_poly.type
_entity_poly.pdbx_seq_one_letter_code
_entity_poly.pdbx_strand_id
1 'polypeptide(L)'
;VVSLLPVLLLEASPYVNSVYQYLRCRMQRLQNDHKAIMKEIDEALHSLHATGEKEKCTKDENEAQAEAMQHQHQQTLPGAFAKVDAVTPGSPASSSGVQVGDHIIAFGSVNTSNFQTMQNIASVVQHSEGNPLRLLGCNIIPLKR
;
A
#
# COMPACT_ATOMS: atom_id res chain seq x y z
N VAL A 1 -5.45 -41.74 34.16
CA VAL A 1 -6.73 -41.51 33.46
C VAL A 1 -6.74 -40.07 32.93
N VAL A 2 -6.12 -39.86 31.78
CA VAL A 2 -6.31 -38.64 30.98
C VAL A 2 -6.68 -39.14 29.60
N SER A 3 -7.89 -38.79 29.21
CA SER A 3 -8.71 -39.42 28.19
C SER A 3 -8.10 -39.31 26.80
N LEU A 4 -7.52 -40.41 26.31
CA LEU A 4 -7.06 -40.59 24.93
C LEU A 4 -8.21 -40.93 23.96
N LEU A 5 -9.35 -40.25 24.05
CA LEU A 5 -10.46 -40.36 23.08
C LEU A 5 -11.28 -39.06 23.17
N PRO A 6 -11.15 -38.13 22.19
CA PRO A 6 -11.90 -38.29 20.94
C PRO A 6 -11.25 -37.65 19.69
N VAL A 7 -9.92 -37.69 19.52
CA VAL A 7 -9.29 -37.17 18.27
C VAL A 7 -9.24 -38.22 17.15
N LEU A 8 -9.40 -39.50 17.48
CA LEU A 8 -9.31 -40.62 16.52
C LEU A 8 -10.65 -41.04 15.91
N LEU A 9 -11.59 -40.11 15.68
CA LEU A 9 -12.81 -40.42 14.90
C LEU A 9 -13.09 -39.42 13.76
N LEU A 10 -12.17 -38.50 13.47
CA LEU A 10 -12.28 -37.59 12.33
C LEU A 10 -11.35 -37.93 11.15
N GLU A 11 -10.58 -39.01 11.26
CA GLU A 11 -9.64 -39.49 10.22
C GLU A 11 -10.27 -40.55 9.30
N ALA A 12 -11.54 -40.40 8.93
CA ALA A 12 -12.16 -41.27 7.92
C ALA A 12 -13.46 -40.75 7.29
N SER A 13 -13.82 -39.47 7.46
CA SER A 13 -14.99 -38.96 6.73
C SER A 13 -14.58 -38.58 5.30
N PRO A 14 -15.03 -39.30 4.26
CA PRO A 14 -14.66 -39.01 2.86
C PRO A 14 -15.04 -37.58 2.45
N TYR A 15 -16.03 -37.00 3.14
CA TYR A 15 -16.46 -35.62 2.95
C TYR A 15 -15.41 -34.60 3.43
N VAL A 16 -14.81 -34.81 4.61
CA VAL A 16 -13.80 -33.89 5.16
C VAL A 16 -12.53 -33.91 4.30
N ASN A 17 -12.14 -35.08 3.81
CA ASN A 17 -10.99 -35.22 2.92
C ASN A 17 -11.22 -34.53 1.56
N SER A 18 -12.40 -34.66 0.95
CA SER A 18 -12.68 -34.00 -0.34
C SER A 18 -12.70 -32.48 -0.22
N VAL A 19 -13.27 -31.94 0.87
CA VAL A 19 -13.29 -30.50 1.15
C VAL A 19 -11.87 -29.98 1.40
N TYR A 20 -11.06 -30.70 2.19
CA TYR A 20 -9.68 -30.33 2.43
C TYR A 20 -8.86 -30.28 1.14
N GLN A 21 -8.97 -31.30 0.29
CA GLN A 21 -8.26 -31.34 -1.00
C GLN A 21 -8.75 -30.24 -1.95
N TYR A 22 -10.06 -29.95 -1.98
CA TYR A 22 -10.60 -28.83 -2.76
C TYR A 22 -9.98 -27.50 -2.34
N LEU A 23 -9.92 -27.23 -1.03
CA LEU A 23 -9.34 -25.99 -0.51
C LEU A 23 -7.84 -25.91 -0.81
N ARG A 24 -7.09 -27.00 -0.64
CA ARG A 24 -5.66 -27.05 -0.97
C ARG A 24 -5.40 -26.78 -2.45
N CYS A 25 -6.10 -27.45 -3.36
CA CYS A 25 -5.97 -27.22 -4.79
C CYS A 25 -6.37 -25.79 -5.18
N ARG A 26 -7.43 -25.22 -4.56
CA ARG A 26 -7.84 -23.85 -4.81
C ARG A 26 -6.78 -22.85 -4.38
N MET A 27 -6.22 -23.01 -3.18
CA MET A 27 -5.14 -22.15 -2.69
C MET A 27 -3.91 -22.23 -3.59
N GLN A 28 -3.52 -23.45 -3.99
CA GLN A 28 -2.37 -23.66 -4.87
C GLN A 28 -2.55 -22.99 -6.23
N ARG A 29 -3.75 -23.07 -6.82
CA ARG A 29 -4.06 -22.38 -8.09
C ARG A 29 -3.89 -20.88 -7.95
N LEU A 30 -4.51 -20.26 -6.93
CA LEU A 30 -4.39 -18.82 -6.70
C LEU A 30 -2.94 -18.37 -6.48
N GLN A 31 -2.15 -19.15 -5.73
CA GLN A 31 -0.74 -18.85 -5.50
C GLN A 31 0.09 -18.98 -6.78
N ASN A 32 -0.18 -20.00 -7.59
CA ASN A 32 0.49 -20.21 -8.86
C ASN A 32 0.14 -19.09 -9.85
N ASP A 33 -1.14 -18.71 -9.94
CA ASP A 33 -1.60 -17.63 -10.80
C ASP A 33 -0.95 -16.29 -10.41
N HIS A 34 -0.89 -16.00 -9.11
CA HIS A 34 -0.20 -14.81 -8.61
C HIS A 34 1.29 -14.81 -9.00
N LYS A 35 1.97 -15.95 -8.81
CA LYS A 35 3.38 -16.10 -9.18
C LYS A 35 3.59 -15.95 -10.69
N ALA A 36 2.67 -16.48 -11.50
CA ALA A 36 2.70 -16.35 -12.95
C ALA A 36 2.54 -14.89 -13.40
N ILE A 37 1.57 -14.18 -12.83
CA ILE A 37 1.33 -12.75 -13.09
C ILE A 37 2.57 -11.92 -12.68
N MET A 38 3.16 -12.19 -11.52
CA MET A 38 4.37 -11.47 -11.10
C MET A 38 5.54 -11.70 -12.04
N LYS A 39 5.75 -12.94 -12.49
CA LYS A 39 6.79 -13.26 -13.47
C LYS A 39 6.55 -12.56 -14.82
N GLU A 40 5.32 -12.50 -15.29
CA GLU A 40 4.95 -11.78 -16.51
C GLU A 40 5.21 -10.28 -16.40
N ILE A 41 4.87 -9.67 -15.25
CA ILE A 41 5.17 -8.27 -14.96
C ILE A 41 6.68 -8.04 -15.00
N ASP A 42 7.47 -8.89 -14.32
CA ASP A 42 8.93 -8.78 -14.30
C ASP A 42 9.53 -8.91 -15.71
N GLU A 43 9.03 -9.84 -16.53
CA GLU A 43 9.48 -10.02 -17.92
C GLU A 43 9.14 -8.82 -18.81
N ALA A 44 7.91 -8.30 -18.72
CA ALA A 44 7.48 -7.13 -19.47
C ALA A 44 8.31 -5.90 -19.08
N LEU A 45 8.59 -5.72 -17.79
CA LEU A 45 9.43 -4.65 -17.28
C LEU A 45 10.85 -4.78 -17.81
N HIS A 46 11.49 -5.94 -17.66
CA HIS A 46 12.83 -6.17 -18.20
C HIS A 46 12.90 -5.94 -19.72
N SER A 47 11.88 -6.34 -20.48
CA SER A 47 11.84 -6.12 -21.93
C SER A 47 11.75 -4.64 -22.30
N LEU A 48 10.99 -3.84 -21.56
CA LEU A 48 10.91 -2.38 -21.77
C LEU A 48 12.25 -1.72 -21.45
N HIS A 49 12.89 -2.12 -20.35
CA HIS A 49 14.20 -1.58 -19.97
C HIS A 49 15.29 -1.97 -20.97
N ALA A 50 15.37 -3.23 -21.39
CA ALA A 50 16.34 -3.68 -22.39
C ALA A 50 16.16 -3.00 -23.77
N THR A 51 14.94 -2.56 -24.09
CA THR A 51 14.65 -1.81 -25.33
C THR A 51 14.94 -0.31 -25.15
N GLY A 52 14.62 0.26 -24.00
CA GLY A 52 14.93 1.65 -23.64
C GLY A 52 16.42 1.92 -23.44
N GLU A 53 17.21 0.92 -23.03
CA GLU A 53 18.68 0.98 -22.96
C GLU A 53 19.30 1.14 -24.36
N LYS A 54 18.73 0.51 -25.40
CA LYS A 54 19.21 0.69 -26.78
C LYS A 54 18.96 2.09 -27.34
N GLU A 55 17.92 2.78 -26.87
CA GLU A 55 17.66 4.19 -27.21
C GLU A 55 18.48 5.17 -26.36
N LYS A 56 18.99 4.74 -25.20
CA LYS A 56 19.80 5.54 -24.27
C LYS A 56 21.30 5.56 -24.56
N CYS A 57 21.79 4.81 -25.54
CA CYS A 57 23.20 4.70 -25.93
C CYS A 57 23.85 6.02 -26.47
N THR A 58 23.23 7.17 -26.23
CA THR A 58 23.81 8.51 -26.44
C THR A 58 23.97 9.32 -25.14
N LYS A 59 23.79 8.69 -23.97
CA LYS A 59 23.87 9.36 -22.66
C LYS A 59 24.72 8.60 -21.63
N ASP A 60 25.77 7.95 -22.13
CA ASP A 60 26.47 6.82 -21.51
C ASP A 60 27.60 7.18 -20.52
N GLU A 61 27.56 8.34 -19.85
CA GLU A 61 28.66 8.72 -18.93
C GLU A 61 28.25 8.96 -17.47
N ASN A 62 26.96 8.91 -17.11
CA ASN A 62 26.52 9.25 -15.75
C ASN A 62 25.92 8.09 -14.91
N GLU A 63 25.78 6.87 -15.45
CA GLU A 63 24.97 5.82 -14.80
C GLU A 63 25.75 4.81 -13.94
N ALA A 64 27.08 4.88 -13.86
CA ALA A 64 27.87 4.05 -12.93
C ALA A 64 27.71 4.42 -11.44
N GLN A 65 26.94 5.47 -11.12
CA GLN A 65 26.54 5.82 -9.74
C GLN A 65 25.10 5.41 -9.39
N ALA A 66 24.33 4.86 -10.34
CA ALA A 66 22.93 4.48 -10.11
C ALA A 66 22.77 3.14 -9.37
N GLU A 67 23.80 2.29 -9.33
CA GLU A 67 23.73 0.96 -8.70
C GLU A 67 23.79 1.00 -7.17
N ALA A 68 24.19 2.13 -6.56
CA ALA A 68 24.03 2.37 -5.13
C ALA A 68 22.63 2.90 -4.74
N MET A 69 21.78 3.23 -5.72
CA MET A 69 20.42 3.76 -5.48
C MET A 69 19.34 2.67 -5.41
N GLN A 70 19.67 1.40 -5.58
CA GLN A 70 18.70 0.29 -5.50
C GLN A 70 18.19 0.00 -4.07
N HIS A 71 18.77 0.61 -3.03
CA HIS A 71 18.18 0.65 -1.68
C HIS A 71 17.34 1.91 -1.40
N GLN A 72 17.23 2.84 -2.35
CA GLN A 72 16.44 4.07 -2.20
C GLN A 72 15.07 4.01 -2.86
N HIS A 73 14.58 2.82 -3.22
CA HIS A 73 13.15 2.59 -3.35
C HIS A 73 12.44 2.50 -1.98
N GLN A 74 13.06 3.02 -0.90
CA GLN A 74 12.29 3.76 0.09
C GLN A 74 11.40 4.69 -0.71
N GLN A 75 10.14 4.31 -0.81
CA GLN A 75 9.05 5.14 -1.26
C GLN A 75 9.40 6.56 -0.81
N THR A 76 9.76 7.45 -1.74
CA THR A 76 9.80 8.87 -1.43
C THR A 76 8.34 9.24 -1.22
N LEU A 77 7.83 8.86 -0.05
CA LEU A 77 6.55 9.28 0.48
C LEU A 77 6.64 10.80 0.37
N PRO A 78 5.73 11.44 -0.40
CA PRO A 78 5.76 12.88 -0.51
C PRO A 78 5.74 13.43 0.92
N GLY A 79 6.70 14.30 1.25
CA GLY A 79 6.92 14.73 2.62
C GLY A 79 5.63 15.27 3.21
N ALA A 80 5.21 14.76 4.36
CA ALA A 80 4.01 15.27 5.00
C ALA A 80 4.21 16.75 5.37
N PHE A 81 3.26 17.61 5.00
CA PHE A 81 3.35 19.05 5.29
C PHE A 81 2.59 19.44 6.55
N ALA A 82 1.72 18.57 7.06
CA ALA A 82 0.94 18.81 8.27
C ALA A 82 0.75 17.54 9.10
N LYS A 83 0.63 17.72 10.41
CA LYS A 83 0.32 16.66 11.38
C LYS A 83 -0.99 16.99 12.08
N VAL A 84 -1.83 15.98 12.32
CA VAL A 84 -3.09 16.12 13.03
C VAL A 84 -2.82 16.15 14.53
N ASP A 85 -3.16 17.27 15.18
CA ASP A 85 -2.93 17.49 16.63
C ASP A 85 -4.16 17.12 17.47
N ALA A 86 -5.37 17.40 16.98
CA ALA A 86 -6.61 17.07 17.64
C ALA A 86 -7.72 16.75 16.62
N VAL A 87 -8.59 15.79 16.97
CA VAL A 87 -9.80 15.46 16.21
C VAL A 87 -10.99 15.56 17.16
N THR A 88 -11.99 16.36 16.79
CA THR A 88 -13.21 16.51 17.60
C THR A 88 -14.21 15.40 17.25
N PRO A 89 -14.82 14.71 18.24
CA PRO A 89 -15.83 13.68 17.99
C PRO A 89 -17.05 14.28 17.27
N GLY A 90 -17.54 13.59 16.24
CA GLY A 90 -18.66 14.08 15.42
C GLY A 90 -18.26 15.10 14.34
N SER A 91 -16.97 15.40 14.17
CA SER A 91 -16.46 16.22 13.07
C SER A 91 -16.30 15.41 11.77
N PRO A 92 -16.22 16.08 10.59
CA PRO A 92 -15.95 15.41 9.31
C PRO A 92 -14.65 14.58 9.32
N ALA A 93 -13.64 15.04 10.07
CA ALA A 93 -12.37 14.34 10.25
C ALA A 93 -12.53 13.03 11.07
N SER A 94 -13.42 13.03 12.07
CA SER A 94 -13.74 11.81 12.84
C SER A 94 -14.48 10.78 11.98
N SER A 95 -15.39 11.22 11.10
CA SER A 95 -16.11 10.33 10.18
C SER A 95 -15.24 9.84 9.02
N SER A 96 -14.19 10.56 8.65
CA SER A 96 -13.25 10.16 7.58
C SER A 96 -12.15 9.22 8.05
N GLY A 97 -12.13 8.86 9.35
CA GLY A 97 -11.16 7.93 9.93
C GLY A 97 -9.79 8.54 10.21
N VAL A 98 -9.66 9.87 10.16
CA VAL A 98 -8.43 10.58 10.51
C VAL A 98 -8.23 10.57 12.03
N GLN A 99 -7.02 10.27 12.48
CA GLN A 99 -6.67 10.16 13.89
C GLN A 99 -5.61 11.18 14.31
N VAL A 100 -5.54 11.45 15.60
CA VAL A 100 -4.46 12.26 16.19
C VAL A 100 -3.13 11.57 15.93
N GLY A 101 -2.16 12.33 15.40
CA GLY A 101 -0.84 11.81 15.02
C GLY A 101 -0.70 11.45 13.54
N ASP A 102 -1.77 11.49 12.76
CA ASP A 102 -1.70 11.27 11.31
C ASP A 102 -0.92 12.37 10.60
N HIS A 103 -0.15 11.96 9.59
CA HIS A 103 0.64 12.85 8.76
C HIS A 103 -0.04 13.06 7.42
N ILE A 104 -0.37 14.30 7.09
CA ILE A 104 -1.08 14.69 5.89
C ILE A 104 -0.08 14.96 4.76
N ILE A 105 -0.24 14.21 3.68
CA ILE A 105 0.59 14.26 2.47
C ILE A 105 -0.09 15.13 1.40
N ALA A 106 -1.41 14.98 1.24
CA ALA A 106 -2.21 15.82 0.35
C ALA A 106 -3.62 16.04 0.91
N PHE A 107 -4.15 17.24 0.67
CA PHE A 107 -5.50 17.67 1.03
C PHE A 107 -6.19 18.24 -0.20
N GLY A 108 -7.03 17.44 -0.87
CA GLY A 108 -7.66 17.82 -2.13
C GLY A 108 -6.63 18.14 -3.21
N SER A 109 -6.56 19.40 -3.63
CA SER A 109 -5.59 19.93 -4.59
C SER A 109 -4.28 20.45 -3.95
N VAL A 110 -4.21 20.49 -2.62
CA VAL A 110 -3.03 20.94 -1.88
C VAL A 110 -2.11 19.76 -1.63
N ASN A 111 -0.84 19.92 -1.96
CA ASN A 111 0.22 18.94 -1.75
C ASN A 111 1.46 19.64 -1.16
N THR A 112 2.50 18.87 -0.84
CA THR A 112 3.75 19.39 -0.26
C THR A 112 4.43 20.47 -1.10
N SER A 113 4.26 20.45 -2.43
CA SER A 113 4.88 21.45 -3.32
C SER A 113 4.08 22.74 -3.46
N ASN A 114 2.77 22.71 -3.19
CA ASN A 114 1.87 23.87 -3.30
C ASN A 114 1.41 24.40 -1.92
N PHE A 115 1.84 23.77 -0.84
CA PHE A 115 1.50 24.19 0.51
C PHE A 115 2.39 25.38 0.94
N GLN A 116 1.84 26.59 0.94
CA GLN A 116 2.54 27.81 1.38
C GLN A 116 2.02 28.32 2.73
N THR A 117 0.71 28.26 2.96
CA THR A 117 0.08 28.75 4.19
C THR A 117 -1.19 27.95 4.49
N MET A 118 -1.55 27.84 5.76
CA MET A 118 -2.78 27.18 6.24
C MET A 118 -4.06 27.74 5.60
N GLN A 119 -4.00 28.97 5.09
CA GLN A 119 -5.08 29.60 4.31
C GLN A 119 -5.42 28.82 3.03
N ASN A 120 -4.44 28.17 2.38
CA ASN A 120 -4.70 27.38 1.16
C ASN A 120 -5.62 26.20 1.45
N ILE A 121 -5.46 25.57 2.62
CA ILE A 121 -6.33 24.48 3.08
C ILE A 121 -7.72 25.04 3.39
N ALA A 122 -7.80 26.16 4.12
CA ALA A 122 -9.07 26.80 4.46
C ALA A 122 -9.88 27.18 3.21
N SER A 123 -9.24 27.75 2.20
CA SER A 123 -9.86 28.07 0.91
C SER A 123 -10.39 26.81 0.23
N VAL A 124 -9.62 25.73 0.17
CA VAL A 124 -10.08 24.47 -0.45
C VAL A 124 -11.25 23.85 0.30
N VAL A 125 -11.26 23.92 1.63
CA VAL A 125 -12.40 23.48 2.45
C VAL A 125 -13.64 24.30 2.14
N GLN A 126 -13.53 25.63 2.13
CA GLN A 126 -14.64 26.54 1.87
C GLN A 126 -15.25 26.35 0.48
N HIS A 127 -14.42 26.13 -0.55
CA HIS A 127 -14.90 25.90 -1.92
C HIS A 127 -15.38 24.47 -2.16
N SER A 128 -15.15 23.55 -1.22
CA SER A 128 -15.56 22.15 -1.31
C SER A 128 -16.62 21.78 -0.27
N GLU A 129 -17.28 22.78 0.34
CA GLU A 129 -18.41 22.56 1.24
C GLU A 129 -19.52 21.79 0.49
N GLY A 130 -19.81 20.57 0.96
CA GLY A 130 -20.78 19.66 0.35
C GLY A 130 -20.22 18.66 -0.66
N ASN A 131 -18.93 18.73 -1.02
CA ASN A 131 -18.27 17.78 -1.93
C ASN A 131 -17.22 16.92 -1.22
N PRO A 132 -17.08 15.63 -1.57
CA PRO A 132 -16.08 14.76 -0.97
C PRO A 132 -14.66 15.18 -1.38
N LEU A 133 -13.82 15.52 -0.40
CA LEU A 133 -12.41 15.83 -0.59
C LEU A 133 -11.54 14.59 -0.38
N ARG A 134 -10.59 14.37 -1.30
CA ARG A 134 -9.60 13.30 -1.15
C ARG A 134 -8.51 13.72 -0.17
N LEU A 135 -8.30 12.90 0.85
CA LEU A 135 -7.23 13.04 1.81
C LEU A 135 -6.21 11.92 1.58
N LEU A 136 -4.94 12.28 1.40
CA LEU A 136 -3.84 11.33 1.43
C LEU A 136 -3.05 11.57 2.70
N GLY A 137 -3.12 10.62 3.63
CA GLY A 137 -2.34 10.61 4.85
C GLY A 137 -1.62 9.27 5.02
N CYS A 138 -0.47 9.31 5.68
CA CYS A 138 0.15 8.09 6.19
C CYS A 138 -0.30 7.91 7.63
N ASN A 139 -1.06 6.85 7.89
CA ASN A 139 -1.34 6.42 9.25
C ASN A 139 -0.06 5.74 9.76
N ILE A 140 0.71 6.45 10.57
CA ILE A 140 1.86 5.85 11.26
C ILE A 140 1.26 5.04 12.39
N ILE A 141 0.84 3.80 12.11
CA ILE A 141 0.49 2.84 13.14
C ILE A 141 1.75 2.71 14.01
N PRO A 142 1.76 3.18 15.27
CA PRO A 142 2.92 2.96 16.10
C PRO A 142 3.00 1.46 16.34
N LEU A 143 4.04 0.83 15.78
CA LEU A 143 4.50 -0.48 16.20
C LEU A 143 4.77 -0.38 17.70
N LYS A 144 3.80 -0.78 18.53
CA LYS A 144 4.02 -1.01 19.95
C LYS A 144 5.17 -2.01 20.04
N ARG A 145 6.30 -1.56 20.59
CA ARG A 145 7.37 -2.45 21.05
C ARG A 145 6.88 -3.29 22.21
#